data_AF-A0A376CZB1-F1
#
_entry.id   AF-A0A376CZB1-F1
#
_cell.length_a   1.000
_cell.length_b   1.000
_cell.length_c   1.000
_cell.angle_alpha   90.00
_cell.angle_beta   90.00
_cell.angle_gamma   90.00
#
_symmetry.space_group_name_H-M   'P 1'
#
loop_
_entity.id
_entity.type
_entity.pdbx_description
1 polymer ?
#
loop_
_entity_poly.entity_id
_entity_poly.type
_entity_poly.pdbx_seq_one_letter_code
_entity_poly.pdbx_strand_id
1 'polypeptide(L)'
;MRRVPLAPDIDAAIIARGTPGFSGADLANLVNEAALFAARGNKRVVSMVEFEKAKDKIMMGAERRSMVMTEAQKESTAYHEAGHAIIGRLVPEHDPVHKVTIIPRGRALGVTFFLPEGDAISASRQKLESQISTLYGGRLAEEIIYGPEHVSTGASNDIKVATNLARNMVTQWGFSEKLGPLLYAEEEGEVFLGRSVAKAKHMSDETARIIDQEVKALIERNYNRARQLLTDNMDILHAMKDALMKYETIDAPQIDDLMARRDVRPPAGWEEPGASNNSGDNGSPKAPRPVDEPRTPNPGNTMSEQLGDK
;
A
#
# COMPACT_ATOMS: atom_id res chain seq x y z
N MET A 1 -21.53 6.04 2.56
CA MET A 1 -21.69 5.47 1.20
C MET A 1 -23.07 5.70 0.57
N ARG A 2 -24.20 5.48 1.28
CA ARG A 2 -25.57 5.60 0.70
C ARG A 2 -25.95 6.92 0.00
N ARG A 3 -25.25 8.02 0.25
CA ARG A 3 -25.54 9.36 -0.32
C ARG A 3 -24.61 9.76 -1.47
N VAL A 4 -23.73 8.87 -1.91
CA VAL A 4 -22.71 9.14 -2.93
C VAL A 4 -22.90 8.17 -4.08
N PRO A 5 -22.85 8.62 -5.35
CA PRO A 5 -22.91 7.72 -6.50
C PRO A 5 -21.63 6.89 -6.57
N LEU A 6 -21.75 5.58 -6.42
CA LEU A 6 -20.62 4.63 -6.40
C LEU A 6 -20.50 3.92 -7.74
N ALA A 7 -19.27 3.64 -8.16
CA ALA A 7 -18.99 2.78 -9.29
C ALA A 7 -19.05 1.28 -8.88
N PRO A 8 -19.20 0.36 -9.84
CA PRO A 8 -19.33 -1.08 -9.56
C PRO A 8 -18.05 -1.74 -9.00
N ASP A 9 -16.90 -1.08 -9.15
CA ASP A 9 -15.58 -1.56 -8.71
C ASP A 9 -15.34 -1.39 -7.19
N ILE A 10 -16.30 -0.83 -6.46
CA ILE A 10 -16.18 -0.58 -5.02
C ILE A 10 -16.32 -1.88 -4.23
N ASP A 11 -15.26 -2.23 -3.50
CA ASP A 11 -15.29 -3.27 -2.47
C ASP A 11 -15.21 -2.65 -1.07
N ALA A 12 -16.35 -2.61 -0.38
CA ALA A 12 -16.45 -2.08 0.97
C ALA A 12 -15.66 -2.89 2.01
N ALA A 13 -15.43 -4.18 1.79
CA ALA A 13 -14.68 -5.03 2.70
C ALA A 13 -13.19 -4.66 2.68
N ILE A 14 -12.62 -4.37 1.51
CA ILE A 14 -11.24 -3.88 1.38
C ILE A 14 -11.08 -2.54 2.11
N ILE A 15 -12.04 -1.61 1.92
CA ILE A 15 -12.02 -0.32 2.61
C ILE A 15 -12.04 -0.52 4.12
N ALA A 16 -12.95 -1.36 4.63
CA ALA A 16 -13.10 -1.62 6.07
C ALA A 16 -11.81 -2.18 6.70
N ARG A 17 -11.19 -3.19 6.07
CA ARG A 17 -9.91 -3.75 6.53
C ARG A 17 -8.77 -2.74 6.49
N GLY A 18 -8.83 -1.78 5.56
CA GLY A 18 -7.84 -0.72 5.40
C GLY A 18 -8.01 0.46 6.36
N THR A 19 -9.08 0.49 7.14
CA THR A 19 -9.41 1.57 8.08
C THR A 19 -9.58 1.06 9.53
N PRO A 20 -8.63 0.29 10.08
CA PRO A 20 -8.72 -0.17 11.45
C PRO A 20 -8.67 1.04 12.41
N GLY A 21 -9.52 1.01 13.44
CA GLY A 21 -9.60 2.08 14.45
C GLY A 21 -10.32 3.35 14.01
N PHE A 22 -10.83 3.43 12.77
CA PHE A 22 -11.62 4.57 12.32
C PHE A 22 -12.96 4.61 13.05
N SER A 23 -13.32 5.78 13.58
CA SER A 23 -14.65 6.03 14.11
C SER A 23 -15.68 6.18 12.97
N GLY A 24 -16.98 6.15 13.32
CA GLY A 24 -18.04 6.44 12.34
C GLY A 24 -17.90 7.83 11.71
N ALA A 25 -17.32 8.79 12.44
CA ALA A 25 -17.02 10.12 11.91
C ALA A 25 -15.85 10.09 10.91
N ASP A 26 -14.81 9.30 11.19
CA ASP A 26 -13.66 9.14 10.29
C ASP A 26 -14.07 8.44 8.99
N LEU A 27 -14.92 7.42 9.07
CA LEU A 27 -15.49 6.76 7.90
C LEU A 27 -16.41 7.69 7.09
N ALA A 28 -17.18 8.54 7.75
CA ALA A 28 -17.97 9.57 7.07
C ALA A 28 -17.06 10.58 6.36
N ASN A 29 -15.97 11.00 7.00
CA ASN A 29 -14.97 11.88 6.41
C ASN A 29 -14.28 11.22 5.20
N LEU A 30 -13.92 9.93 5.30
CA LEU A 30 -13.36 9.15 4.19
C LEU A 30 -14.26 9.16 2.96
N VAL A 31 -15.56 8.90 3.14
CA VAL A 31 -16.53 8.93 2.03
C VAL A 31 -16.62 10.32 1.41
N ASN A 32 -16.59 11.38 2.22
CA ASN A 32 -16.62 12.76 1.71
C ASN A 32 -15.34 13.09 0.93
N GLU A 33 -14.17 12.73 1.44
CA GLU A 33 -12.90 12.93 0.75
C GLU A 33 -12.84 12.16 -0.59
N ALA A 34 -13.35 10.94 -0.64
CA ALA A 34 -13.45 10.17 -1.89
C ALA A 34 -14.35 10.88 -2.92
N ALA A 35 -15.50 11.41 -2.48
CA ALA A 35 -16.37 12.21 -3.34
C ALA A 35 -15.70 13.50 -3.84
N LEU A 36 -14.90 14.17 -3.00
CA LEU A 36 -14.13 15.35 -3.40
C LEU A 36 -13.05 15.00 -4.43
N PHE A 37 -12.38 13.85 -4.32
CA PHE A 37 -11.44 13.39 -5.33
C PHE A 37 -12.13 13.09 -6.67
N ALA A 38 -13.30 12.46 -6.65
CA ALA A 38 -14.08 12.22 -7.87
C ALA A 38 -14.49 13.54 -8.54
N ALA A 39 -15.00 14.49 -7.76
CA ALA A 39 -15.41 15.81 -8.26
C ALA A 39 -14.23 16.59 -8.87
N ARG A 40 -13.05 16.58 -8.23
CA ARG A 40 -11.84 17.20 -8.77
C ARG A 40 -11.36 16.56 -10.08
N GLY A 41 -11.60 15.25 -10.23
CA GLY A 41 -11.32 14.51 -11.46
C GLY A 41 -12.42 14.62 -12.52
N ASN A 42 -13.43 15.47 -12.33
CA ASN A 42 -14.63 15.56 -13.18
C ASN A 42 -15.36 14.21 -13.38
N LYS A 43 -15.26 13.30 -12.41
CA LYS A 43 -15.95 12.00 -12.45
C LYS A 43 -17.35 12.13 -11.86
N ARG A 44 -18.33 11.46 -12.49
CA ARG A 44 -19.73 11.42 -12.04
C ARG A 44 -20.00 10.40 -10.94
N VAL A 45 -19.15 9.39 -10.84
CA VAL A 45 -19.23 8.29 -9.87
C VAL A 45 -17.90 8.18 -9.13
N VAL A 46 -17.97 7.75 -7.87
CA VAL A 46 -16.80 7.51 -7.02
C VAL A 46 -16.38 6.05 -7.17
N SER A 47 -15.16 5.83 -7.63
CA SER A 47 -14.57 4.50 -7.85
C SER A 47 -13.62 4.12 -6.71
N MET A 48 -13.14 2.87 -6.70
CA MET A 48 -12.24 2.37 -5.66
C MET A 48 -10.94 3.18 -5.61
N VAL A 49 -10.50 3.70 -6.76
CA VAL A 49 -9.32 4.58 -6.86
C VAL A 49 -9.48 5.85 -6.02
N GLU A 50 -10.68 6.45 -5.99
CA GLU A 50 -10.92 7.64 -5.18
C GLU A 50 -10.98 7.32 -3.67
N PHE A 51 -11.51 6.16 -3.30
CA PHE A 51 -11.48 5.71 -1.90
C PHE A 51 -10.06 5.42 -1.42
N GLU A 52 -9.22 4.79 -2.23
CA GLU A 52 -7.81 4.56 -1.92
C GLU A 52 -7.06 5.90 -1.75
N LYS A 53 -7.27 6.86 -2.66
CA LYS A 53 -6.66 8.21 -2.53
C LYS A 53 -7.14 8.95 -1.27
N ALA A 54 -8.41 8.84 -0.94
CA ALA A 54 -8.98 9.44 0.27
C ALA A 54 -8.42 8.80 1.54
N LYS A 55 -8.33 7.47 1.58
CA LYS A 55 -7.72 6.70 2.66
C LYS A 55 -6.27 7.12 2.87
N ASP A 56 -5.50 7.19 1.79
CA ASP A 56 -4.10 7.61 1.81
C ASP A 56 -3.93 9.03 2.36
N LYS A 57 -4.80 9.95 1.94
CA LYS A 57 -4.79 11.32 2.44
C LYS A 57 -5.08 11.40 3.94
N ILE A 58 -6.04 10.62 4.44
CA ILE A 58 -6.42 10.63 5.85
C ILE A 58 -5.34 9.99 6.72
N MET A 59 -4.80 8.85 6.29
CA MET A 59 -3.83 8.08 7.09
C MET A 59 -2.43 8.71 7.07
N MET A 60 -1.96 9.17 5.91
CA MET A 60 -0.58 9.66 5.75
C MET A 60 -0.47 11.17 5.58
N GLY A 61 -1.59 11.85 5.34
CA GLY A 61 -1.62 13.25 4.96
C GLY A 61 -1.62 13.47 3.45
N ALA A 62 -1.67 14.75 3.06
CA ALA A 62 -1.72 15.14 1.66
C ALA A 62 -0.42 14.79 0.91
N GLU A 63 -0.59 14.48 -0.37
CA GLU A 63 0.49 14.28 -1.33
C GLU A 63 1.35 15.53 -1.48
N ARG A 64 2.67 15.38 -1.42
CA ARG A 64 3.61 16.50 -1.51
C ARG A 64 4.07 16.75 -2.95
N ARG A 65 3.15 17.19 -3.81
CA ARG A 65 3.43 17.47 -5.24
C ARG A 65 4.54 18.49 -5.48
N SER A 66 4.81 19.38 -4.53
CA SER A 66 5.88 20.38 -4.62
C SER A 66 7.24 19.87 -4.16
N MET A 67 7.31 18.69 -3.54
CA MET A 67 8.57 18.08 -3.15
C MET A 67 9.17 17.39 -4.37
N VAL A 68 10.25 17.96 -4.90
CA VAL A 68 11.01 17.36 -5.99
C VAL A 68 12.10 16.49 -5.36
N MET A 69 11.97 15.17 -5.54
CA MET A 69 13.03 14.21 -5.23
C MET A 69 13.94 14.07 -6.45
N THR A 70 15.24 13.93 -6.23
CA THR A 70 16.14 13.55 -7.32
C THR A 70 15.84 12.12 -7.76
N GLU A 71 16.18 11.77 -9.00
CA GLU A 71 16.02 10.39 -9.49
C GLU A 71 16.72 9.37 -8.59
N ALA A 72 17.91 9.69 -8.07
CA ALA A 72 18.64 8.84 -7.13
C ALA A 72 17.91 8.65 -5.79
N GLN A 73 17.26 9.70 -5.27
CA GLN A 73 16.45 9.59 -4.05
C GLN A 73 15.18 8.77 -4.29
N LYS A 74 14.55 8.94 -5.46
CA LYS A 74 13.37 8.18 -5.88
C LYS A 74 13.71 6.70 -6.05
N GLU A 75 14.85 6.40 -6.68
CA GLU A 75 15.36 5.04 -6.85
C GLU A 75 15.70 4.38 -5.50
N SER A 76 16.42 5.10 -4.62
CA SER A 76 16.72 4.59 -3.28
C SER A 76 15.44 4.27 -2.49
N THR A 77 14.43 5.13 -2.58
CA THR A 77 13.11 4.89 -1.98
C THR A 77 12.42 3.68 -2.61
N ALA A 78 12.52 3.49 -3.93
CA ALA A 78 11.96 2.34 -4.62
C ALA A 78 12.60 1.01 -4.16
N TYR A 79 13.92 0.97 -4.01
CA TYR A 79 14.59 -0.21 -3.42
C TYR A 79 14.19 -0.44 -1.97
N HIS A 80 14.07 0.64 -1.18
CA HIS A 80 13.65 0.55 0.22
C HIS A 80 12.27 -0.10 0.35
N GLU A 81 11.28 0.40 -0.40
CA GLU A 81 9.92 -0.12 -0.35
C GLU A 81 9.81 -1.52 -0.97
N ALA A 82 10.54 -1.79 -2.06
CA ALA A 82 10.63 -3.13 -2.63
C ALA A 82 11.19 -4.15 -1.62
N GLY A 83 12.16 -3.74 -0.79
CA GLY A 83 12.71 -4.57 0.28
C GLY A 83 11.65 -5.01 1.28
N HIS A 84 10.82 -4.08 1.75
CA HIS A 84 9.69 -4.40 2.64
C HIS A 84 8.69 -5.35 1.96
N ALA A 85 8.31 -5.07 0.71
CA ALA A 85 7.32 -5.86 -0.02
C ALA A 85 7.79 -7.31 -0.24
N ILE A 86 9.02 -7.51 -0.69
CA ILE A 86 9.58 -8.84 -0.98
C ILE A 86 9.64 -9.68 0.29
N ILE A 87 10.22 -9.13 1.36
CA ILE A 87 10.32 -9.88 2.61
C ILE A 87 8.94 -10.20 3.16
N GLY A 88 8.02 -9.23 3.16
CA GLY A 88 6.65 -9.45 3.62
C GLY A 88 5.89 -10.53 2.83
N ARG A 89 6.22 -10.75 1.55
CA ARG A 89 5.65 -11.84 0.73
C ARG A 89 6.31 -13.20 0.97
N LEU A 90 7.57 -13.23 1.37
CA LEU A 90 8.36 -14.47 1.48
C LEU A 90 8.44 -15.02 2.91
N VAL A 91 8.21 -14.20 3.92
CA VAL A 91 8.21 -14.67 5.31
C VAL A 91 7.04 -15.63 5.57
N PRO A 92 7.17 -16.56 6.54
CA PRO A 92 6.19 -17.62 6.76
C PRO A 92 4.78 -17.14 7.17
N GLU A 93 4.66 -16.01 7.86
CA GLU A 93 3.37 -15.48 8.31
C GLU A 93 3.42 -13.95 8.40
N HIS A 94 2.70 -13.25 7.54
CA HIS A 94 2.59 -11.79 7.56
C HIS A 94 1.27 -11.36 6.92
N ASP A 95 0.79 -10.17 7.27
CA ASP A 95 -0.35 -9.59 6.57
C ASP A 95 0.01 -9.36 5.10
N PRO A 96 -0.89 -9.63 4.14
CA PRO A 96 -0.58 -9.54 2.72
C PRO A 96 -0.28 -8.10 2.29
N VAL A 97 0.67 -7.95 1.35
CA VAL A 97 0.97 -6.65 0.73
C VAL A 97 -0.22 -6.24 -0.14
N HIS A 98 -0.78 -5.06 0.12
CA HIS A 98 -1.89 -4.48 -0.64
C HIS A 98 -1.41 -3.58 -1.75
N LYS A 99 -0.44 -2.71 -1.44
CA LYS A 99 0.18 -1.79 -2.41
C LYS A 99 1.52 -1.28 -1.91
N VAL A 100 2.35 -0.83 -2.85
CA VAL A 100 3.63 -0.17 -2.60
C VAL A 100 3.65 1.14 -3.39
N THR A 101 4.06 2.24 -2.76
CA THR A 101 4.15 3.55 -3.41
C THR A 101 5.41 4.29 -3.00
N ILE A 102 6.00 5.01 -3.96
CA ILE A 102 7.14 5.92 -3.75
C ILE A 102 6.72 7.39 -3.85
N ILE A 103 5.41 7.66 -3.75
CA ILE A 103 4.86 9.00 -3.79
C ILE A 103 4.92 9.60 -2.37
N PRO A 104 5.62 10.72 -2.15
CA PRO A 104 5.79 11.28 -0.81
C PRO A 104 4.48 11.83 -0.24
N ARG A 105 4.15 11.41 0.98
CA ARG A 105 2.95 11.82 1.72
C ARG A 105 3.28 12.14 3.17
N GLY A 106 2.85 13.31 3.63
CA GLY A 106 3.14 13.77 4.99
C GLY A 106 4.64 13.72 5.31
N ARG A 107 5.00 12.81 6.24
CA ARG A 107 6.41 12.57 6.66
C ARG A 107 7.09 11.39 5.93
N ALA A 108 6.33 10.56 5.22
CA ALA A 108 6.86 9.39 4.52
C ALA A 108 7.26 9.75 3.07
N LEU A 109 8.36 9.17 2.59
CA LEU A 109 8.84 9.32 1.20
C LEU A 109 8.30 8.21 0.29
N GLY A 110 8.10 7.03 0.84
CA GLY A 110 7.39 5.89 0.26
C GLY A 110 6.71 5.11 1.38
N VAL A 111 5.89 4.13 1.01
CA VAL A 111 5.31 3.20 1.97
C VAL A 111 4.84 1.90 1.29
N THR A 112 5.08 0.80 2.00
CA THR A 112 4.53 -0.51 1.73
C THR A 112 3.35 -0.75 2.66
N PHE A 113 2.15 -0.87 2.08
CA PHE A 113 0.92 -1.11 2.81
C PHE A 113 0.61 -2.59 2.90
N PHE A 114 0.47 -3.08 4.12
CA PHE A 114 -0.05 -4.41 4.42
C PHE A 114 -1.49 -4.31 4.89
N LEU A 115 -2.35 -5.21 4.40
CA LEU A 115 -3.77 -5.23 4.72
C LEU A 115 -4.10 -6.51 5.49
N PRO A 116 -4.47 -6.44 6.78
CA PRO A 116 -4.87 -7.62 7.55
C PRO A 116 -6.06 -8.32 6.88
N GLU A 117 -6.07 -9.66 6.86
CA GLU A 117 -7.18 -10.44 6.30
C GLU A 117 -8.40 -10.50 7.22
N GLY A 118 -8.17 -10.33 8.53
CA GLY A 118 -9.20 -10.31 9.57
C GLY A 118 -8.72 -9.65 10.86
N ASP A 119 -9.63 -9.56 11.82
CA ASP A 119 -9.34 -8.96 13.13
C ASP A 119 -8.42 -9.87 13.95
N ALA A 120 -7.16 -9.47 14.10
CA ALA A 120 -6.20 -10.19 14.94
C ALA A 120 -6.32 -9.71 16.39
N ILE A 121 -6.83 -10.57 17.27
CA ILE A 121 -6.89 -10.32 18.73
C ILE A 121 -5.52 -10.62 19.38
N SER A 122 -4.75 -11.55 18.82
CA SER A 122 -3.41 -11.91 19.28
C SER A 122 -2.50 -12.24 18.09
N ALA A 123 -1.17 -12.24 18.33
CA ALA A 123 -0.16 -12.54 17.32
C ALA A 123 0.72 -13.71 17.78
N SER A 124 1.04 -14.61 16.84
CA SER A 124 1.97 -15.72 17.07
C SER A 124 3.42 -15.21 17.14
N ARG A 125 4.33 -15.98 17.77
CA ARG A 125 5.78 -15.71 17.70
C ARG A 125 6.25 -15.60 16.25
N GLN A 126 5.76 -16.49 15.38
CA GLN A 126 6.12 -16.53 13.97
C GLN A 126 5.71 -15.26 13.21
N LYS A 127 4.50 -14.74 13.45
CA LYS A 127 4.02 -13.48 12.87
C LYS A 127 4.88 -12.30 13.33
N LEU A 128 5.18 -12.21 14.62
CA LEU A 128 5.99 -11.13 15.20
C LEU A 128 7.42 -11.14 14.65
N GLU A 129 8.05 -12.32 14.58
CA GLU A 129 9.38 -12.44 13.98
C GLU A 129 9.36 -12.07 12.48
N SER A 130 8.33 -12.48 11.75
CA SER A 130 8.11 -12.11 10.34
C SER A 130 7.96 -10.61 10.16
N GLN A 131 7.22 -9.93 11.03
CA GLN A 131 7.14 -8.46 11.06
C GLN A 131 8.52 -7.82 11.29
N ILE A 132 9.33 -8.35 12.22
CA ILE A 132 10.69 -7.84 12.45
C ILE A 132 11.56 -8.01 11.20
N SER A 133 11.50 -9.16 10.53
CA SER A 133 12.22 -9.35 9.26
C SER A 133 11.78 -8.34 8.21
N THR A 134 10.46 -8.13 8.04
CA THR A 134 9.92 -7.15 7.09
C THR A 134 10.41 -5.73 7.40
N LEU A 135 10.43 -5.31 8.67
CA LEU A 135 10.87 -3.97 9.09
C LEU A 135 12.33 -3.68 8.74
N TYR A 136 13.19 -4.70 8.65
CA TYR A 136 14.57 -4.50 8.20
C TYR A 136 14.75 -4.53 6.68
N GLY A 137 13.68 -4.79 5.92
CA GLY A 137 13.75 -4.98 4.48
C GLY A 137 14.27 -3.79 3.71
N GLY A 138 13.76 -2.58 3.99
CA GLY A 138 14.21 -1.39 3.28
C GLY A 138 15.68 -1.05 3.54
N ARG A 139 16.10 -1.10 4.80
CA ARG A 139 17.50 -0.88 5.19
C ARG A 139 18.45 -1.90 4.54
N LEU A 140 18.05 -3.17 4.48
CA LEU A 140 18.85 -4.23 3.88
C LEU A 140 18.92 -4.11 2.36
N ALA A 141 17.83 -3.73 1.71
CA ALA A 141 17.83 -3.46 0.27
C ALA A 141 18.82 -2.34 -0.07
N GLU A 142 18.81 -1.24 0.68
CA GLU A 142 19.81 -0.17 0.52
C GLU A 142 21.24 -0.67 0.74
N GLU A 143 21.49 -1.41 1.82
CA GLU A 143 22.82 -1.93 2.14
C GLU A 143 23.35 -2.88 1.06
N ILE A 144 22.49 -3.75 0.52
CA ILE A 144 22.86 -4.72 -0.50
C ILE A 144 23.19 -4.04 -1.83
N ILE A 145 22.41 -3.02 -2.22
CA ILE A 145 22.54 -2.36 -3.51
C ILE A 145 23.65 -1.30 -3.50
N TYR A 146 23.73 -0.50 -2.45
CA TYR A 146 24.64 0.65 -2.38
C TYR A 146 25.83 0.43 -1.46
N GLY A 147 25.84 -0.64 -0.66
CA GLY A 147 26.87 -0.91 0.33
C GLY A 147 26.60 -0.23 1.68
N PRO A 148 27.33 -0.64 2.74
CA PRO A 148 27.09 -0.21 4.11
C PRO A 148 27.31 1.30 4.34
N GLU A 149 28.22 1.92 3.59
CA GLU A 149 28.53 3.35 3.69
C GLU A 149 27.41 4.26 3.14
N HIS A 150 26.47 3.69 2.38
CA HIS A 150 25.41 4.42 1.70
C HIS A 150 24.01 4.12 2.23
N VAL A 151 23.91 3.43 3.37
CA VAL A 151 22.63 3.20 4.06
C VAL A 151 22.08 4.52 4.59
N SER A 152 20.82 4.81 4.27
CA SER A 152 20.15 6.06 4.62
C SER A 152 19.61 6.06 6.06
N THR A 153 19.21 7.24 6.52
CA THR A 153 18.49 7.41 7.80
C THR A 153 16.98 7.12 7.68
N GLY A 154 16.50 6.75 6.49
CA GLY A 154 15.09 6.47 6.21
C GLY A 154 14.53 5.33 7.06
N ALA A 155 15.34 4.31 7.32
CA ALA A 155 14.97 3.14 8.12
C ALA A 155 14.86 3.39 9.65
N SER A 156 15.06 4.63 10.11
CA SER A 156 15.08 4.95 11.55
C SER A 156 13.78 4.60 12.27
N ASN A 157 12.63 4.82 11.62
CA ASN A 157 11.33 4.45 12.18
C ASN A 157 11.19 2.92 12.26
N ASP A 158 11.60 2.19 11.23
CA ASP A 158 11.46 0.73 11.19
C ASP A 158 12.35 0.06 12.22
N ILE A 159 13.58 0.55 12.40
CA ILE A 159 14.49 0.12 13.47
C ILE A 159 13.85 0.34 14.84
N LYS A 160 13.23 1.49 15.06
CA LYS A 160 12.54 1.80 16.33
C LYS A 160 11.38 0.84 16.58
N VAL A 161 10.53 0.62 15.58
CA VAL A 161 9.38 -0.30 15.68
C VAL A 161 9.86 -1.73 15.92
N ALA A 162 10.85 -2.21 15.16
CA ALA A 162 11.41 -3.54 15.29
C ALA A 162 12.04 -3.76 16.68
N THR A 163 12.77 -2.76 17.19
CA THR A 163 13.39 -2.83 18.52
C THR A 163 12.35 -2.90 19.62
N ASN A 164 11.29 -2.08 19.54
CA ASN A 164 10.19 -2.12 20.51
C ASN A 164 9.44 -3.45 20.46
N LEU A 165 9.18 -3.96 19.25
CA LEU A 165 8.51 -5.25 19.06
C LEU A 165 9.33 -6.39 19.66
N ALA A 166 10.63 -6.44 19.35
CA ALA A 166 11.56 -7.41 19.91
C ALA A 166 11.65 -7.32 21.44
N ARG A 167 11.66 -6.09 22.00
CA ARG A 167 11.65 -5.89 23.44
C ARG A 167 10.36 -6.42 24.07
N ASN A 168 9.19 -6.12 23.52
CA ASN A 168 7.90 -6.63 24.03
C ASN A 168 7.83 -8.16 23.96
N MET A 169 8.36 -8.76 22.88
CA MET A 169 8.47 -10.22 22.78
C MET A 169 9.26 -10.82 23.94
N VAL A 170 10.33 -10.16 24.37
CA VAL A 170 11.20 -10.64 25.45
C VAL A 170 10.60 -10.32 26.82
N THR A 171 10.08 -9.11 27.04
CA THR A 171 9.74 -8.61 28.38
C THR A 171 8.27 -8.72 28.75
N GLN A 172 7.36 -8.79 27.79
CA GLN A 172 5.90 -8.80 28.03
C GLN A 172 5.25 -10.13 27.63
N TRP A 173 5.67 -10.70 26.50
CA TRP A 173 5.03 -11.91 25.96
C TRP A 173 5.79 -13.21 26.22
N GLY A 174 6.96 -13.12 26.85
CA GLY A 174 7.65 -14.31 27.36
C GLY A 174 8.26 -15.21 26.28
N PHE A 175 8.67 -14.66 25.14
CA PHE A 175 9.25 -15.43 24.03
C PHE A 175 10.76 -15.69 24.15
N SER A 176 11.39 -15.26 25.25
CA SER A 176 12.78 -15.63 25.55
C SER A 176 12.83 -16.96 26.30
N GLU A 177 13.63 -17.91 25.81
CA GLU A 177 13.83 -19.20 26.48
C GLU A 177 14.66 -19.05 27.77
N LYS A 178 15.58 -18.08 27.81
CA LYS A 178 16.43 -17.85 28.99
C LYS A 178 15.68 -17.21 30.15
N LEU A 179 14.76 -16.30 29.84
CA LEU A 179 13.96 -15.60 30.83
C LEU A 179 12.65 -16.34 31.14
N GLY A 180 12.16 -17.13 30.19
CA GLY A 180 10.91 -17.85 30.32
C GLY A 180 9.68 -16.94 30.18
N PRO A 181 8.48 -17.50 30.41
CA PRO A 181 7.22 -16.80 30.21
C PRO A 181 6.85 -15.91 31.41
N LEU A 182 7.70 -14.94 31.73
CA LEU A 182 7.52 -14.01 32.83
C LEU A 182 7.36 -12.57 32.34
N LEU A 183 6.58 -11.78 33.08
CA LEU A 183 6.39 -10.35 32.83
C LEU A 183 7.51 -9.55 33.50
N TYR A 184 8.35 -8.91 32.70
CA TYR A 184 9.49 -8.07 33.14
C TYR A 184 9.24 -6.57 33.00
N ALA A 185 8.26 -6.17 32.19
CA ALA A 185 7.87 -4.78 32.00
C ALA A 185 6.36 -4.63 32.14
N GLU A 186 5.89 -3.83 33.10
CA GLU A 186 4.49 -3.39 33.15
C GLU A 186 4.21 -2.51 31.93
N GLU A 187 3.03 -2.65 31.30
CA GLU A 187 2.59 -1.71 30.26
C GLU A 187 2.59 -0.29 30.84
N GLU A 188 3.11 0.70 30.08
CA GLU A 188 2.94 2.13 30.37
C GLU A 188 1.48 2.60 30.13
N GLY A 189 0.51 1.73 30.40
CA GLY A 189 -0.90 1.88 30.07
C GLY A 189 -1.76 2.14 31.29
N GLU A 190 -1.52 3.26 31.98
CA GLU A 190 -2.56 4.09 32.63
C GLU A 190 -1.89 5.22 33.44
N VAL A 191 -1.69 6.37 32.79
CA VAL A 191 -1.42 7.63 33.49
C VAL A 191 -2.76 8.15 34.02
N PHE A 192 -3.26 7.55 35.11
CA PHE A 192 -4.37 8.12 35.87
C PHE A 192 -3.87 9.24 36.78
N LEU A 193 -4.66 10.29 36.92
CA LEU A 193 -4.33 11.60 37.51
C LEU A 193 -3.33 11.57 38.68
N GLY A 194 -2.20 12.26 38.49
CA GLY A 194 -1.52 12.96 39.59
C GLY A 194 -0.37 12.26 40.31
N ARG A 195 0.16 11.14 39.80
CA ARG A 195 1.41 10.55 40.32
C ARG A 195 2.31 10.02 39.20
N SER A 196 3.05 10.93 38.55
CA SER A 196 4.33 10.60 37.93
C SER A 196 5.36 10.34 39.04
N VAL A 197 5.18 9.23 39.77
CA VAL A 197 6.10 8.78 40.83
C VAL A 197 6.88 7.61 40.28
N ALA A 198 8.13 7.87 39.95
CA ALA A 198 9.26 6.94 39.91
C ALA A 198 8.89 5.45 40.14
N LYS A 199 8.51 4.73 39.09
CA LYS A 199 8.55 3.26 39.08
C LYS A 199 9.82 2.82 38.36
N ALA A 200 10.95 3.06 39.02
CA ALA A 200 12.21 2.42 38.65
C ALA A 200 12.13 0.94 39.04
N LYS A 201 12.02 0.08 38.01
CA LYS A 201 12.53 -1.29 37.89
C LYS A 201 12.71 -2.08 39.20
N HIS A 202 11.81 -3.04 39.46
CA HIS A 202 12.15 -4.25 40.22
C HIS A 202 12.99 -5.24 39.38
N MET A 203 13.97 -4.73 38.62
CA MET A 203 14.77 -5.54 37.70
C MET A 203 16.24 -5.39 38.01
N SER A 204 16.90 -6.51 38.28
CA SER A 204 18.35 -6.53 38.51
C SER A 204 19.11 -6.14 37.24
N ASP A 205 20.32 -5.58 37.41
CA ASP A 205 21.19 -5.23 36.28
C ASP A 205 21.54 -6.46 35.43
N GLU A 206 21.68 -7.63 36.07
CA GLU A 206 21.92 -8.89 35.37
C GLU A 206 20.73 -9.28 34.49
N THR A 207 19.50 -9.17 35.01
CA THR A 207 18.28 -9.41 34.23
C THR A 207 18.17 -8.43 33.06
N ALA A 208 18.46 -7.15 33.29
CA ALA A 208 18.46 -6.14 32.24
C ALA A 208 19.45 -6.48 31.12
N ARG A 209 20.66 -6.94 31.49
CA ARG A 209 21.69 -7.37 30.54
C ARG A 209 21.24 -8.59 29.73
N ILE A 210 20.59 -9.56 30.36
CA ILE A 210 20.04 -10.74 29.66
C ILE A 210 18.96 -10.30 28.66
N ILE A 211 18.05 -9.40 29.05
CA ILE A 211 17.01 -8.86 28.16
C ILE A 211 17.63 -8.21 26.92
N ASP A 212 18.62 -7.33 27.10
CA ASP A 212 19.25 -6.65 25.97
C ASP A 212 19.98 -7.63 25.03
N GLN A 213 20.58 -8.70 25.57
CA GLN A 213 21.18 -9.77 24.77
C GLN A 213 20.12 -10.55 23.97
N GLU A 214 19.00 -10.89 24.58
CA GLU A 214 17.91 -11.63 23.93
C GLU A 214 17.24 -10.79 22.84
N VAL A 215 17.03 -9.49 23.08
CA VAL A 215 16.51 -8.55 22.07
C VAL A 215 17.48 -8.47 20.89
N LYS A 216 18.77 -8.30 21.15
CA LYS A 216 19.80 -8.26 20.08
C LYS A 216 19.81 -9.56 19.28
N ALA A 217 19.81 -10.72 19.94
CA ALA A 217 19.82 -12.02 19.27
C ALA A 217 18.57 -12.23 18.39
N LEU A 218 17.40 -11.81 18.88
CA LEU A 218 16.14 -11.91 18.15
C LEU A 218 16.12 -11.00 16.92
N ILE A 219 16.64 -9.77 17.04
CA ILE A 219 16.81 -8.86 15.90
C ILE A 219 17.81 -9.43 14.89
N GLU A 220 18.98 -9.87 15.34
CA GLU A 220 20.06 -10.37 14.48
C GLU A 220 19.61 -11.58 13.65
N ARG A 221 18.89 -12.53 14.26
CA ARG A 221 18.31 -13.67 13.55
C ARG A 221 17.35 -13.23 12.44
N ASN A 222 16.46 -12.29 12.72
CA ASN A 222 15.47 -11.81 11.76
C ASN A 222 16.08 -10.92 10.68
N TYR A 223 17.11 -10.17 11.03
CA TYR A 223 17.93 -9.39 10.11
C TYR A 223 18.65 -10.29 9.11
N ASN A 224 19.28 -11.37 9.59
CA ASN A 224 19.95 -12.34 8.73
C ASN A 224 18.97 -13.10 7.84
N ARG A 225 17.79 -13.49 8.35
CA ARG A 225 16.72 -14.07 7.53
C ARG A 225 16.30 -13.12 6.41
N ALA A 226 16.05 -11.85 6.72
CA ALA A 226 15.69 -10.84 5.74
C ALA A 226 16.78 -10.64 4.67
N ARG A 227 18.06 -10.59 5.09
CA ARG A 227 19.20 -10.46 4.18
C ARG A 227 19.25 -11.63 3.19
N GLN A 228 19.08 -12.86 3.69
CA GLN A 228 19.10 -14.06 2.87
C GLN A 228 17.97 -14.02 1.83
N LEU A 229 16.74 -13.75 2.28
CA LEU A 229 15.57 -13.67 1.39
C LEU A 229 15.73 -12.65 0.25
N LEU A 230 16.29 -11.46 0.55
CA LEU A 230 16.58 -10.45 -0.48
C LEU A 230 17.71 -10.89 -1.41
N THR A 231 18.78 -11.46 -0.85
CA THR A 231 19.93 -11.93 -1.64
C THR A 231 19.52 -13.01 -2.64
N ASP A 232 18.67 -13.94 -2.22
CA ASP A 232 18.15 -15.03 -3.05
C ASP A 232 17.16 -14.56 -4.13
N ASN A 233 16.65 -13.34 -4.03
CA ASN A 233 15.61 -12.78 -4.91
C ASN A 233 16.01 -11.41 -5.46
N MET A 234 17.30 -11.21 -5.75
CA MET A 234 17.85 -9.95 -6.26
C MET A 234 17.21 -9.53 -7.59
N ASP A 235 16.87 -10.49 -8.44
CA ASP A 235 16.19 -10.27 -9.71
C ASP A 235 14.82 -9.62 -9.50
N ILE A 236 14.06 -10.10 -8.53
CA ILE A 236 12.76 -9.52 -8.14
C ILE A 236 12.96 -8.12 -7.55
N LEU A 237 14.00 -7.89 -6.75
CA LEU A 237 14.30 -6.59 -6.17
C LEU A 237 14.53 -5.52 -7.25
N HIS A 238 15.34 -5.83 -8.27
CA HIS A 238 15.55 -4.93 -9.40
C HIS A 238 14.27 -4.71 -10.21
N ALA A 239 13.51 -5.78 -10.50
CA ALA A 239 12.26 -5.68 -11.25
C ALA A 239 11.19 -4.84 -10.52
N MET A 240 11.06 -5.01 -9.20
CA MET A 240 10.15 -4.19 -8.39
C MET A 240 10.58 -2.73 -8.35
N LYS A 241 11.88 -2.44 -8.22
CA LYS A 241 12.38 -1.07 -8.33
C LYS A 241 12.01 -0.46 -9.68
N ASP A 242 12.25 -1.16 -10.78
CA ASP A 242 11.98 -0.64 -12.12
C ASP A 242 10.48 -0.38 -12.34
N ALA A 243 9.63 -1.28 -11.83
CA ALA A 243 8.18 -1.10 -11.84
C ALA A 243 7.75 0.13 -11.01
N LEU A 244 8.32 0.32 -9.81
CA LEU A 244 8.05 1.48 -8.97
C LEU A 244 8.55 2.78 -9.60
N MET A 245 9.71 2.77 -10.26
CA MET A 245 10.22 3.96 -10.97
C MET A 245 9.31 4.33 -12.16
N LYS A 246 8.75 3.33 -12.85
CA LYS A 246 7.84 3.53 -13.99
C LYS A 246 6.44 3.98 -13.57
N TYR A 247 5.85 3.33 -12.58
CA TYR A 247 4.43 3.50 -12.23
C TYR A 247 4.20 4.31 -10.94
N GLU A 248 5.24 4.56 -10.15
CA GLU A 248 5.23 5.23 -8.83
C GLU A 248 4.42 4.52 -7.73
N THR A 249 3.48 3.67 -8.11
CA THR A 249 2.66 2.83 -7.25
C THR A 249 2.39 1.51 -7.95
N ILE A 250 2.56 0.40 -7.24
CA ILE A 250 2.19 -0.96 -7.69
C ILE A 250 1.22 -1.59 -6.70
N ASP A 251 0.21 -2.28 -7.21
CA ASP A 251 -0.80 -2.98 -6.41
C ASP A 251 -0.49 -4.48 -6.22
N ALA A 252 -1.28 -5.17 -5.39
CA ALA A 252 -1.08 -6.59 -5.10
C ALA A 252 -1.00 -7.48 -6.37
N PRO A 253 -1.89 -7.36 -7.38
CA PRO A 253 -1.75 -8.09 -8.64
C PRO A 253 -0.42 -7.86 -9.38
N GLN A 254 0.06 -6.61 -9.42
CA GLN A 254 1.35 -6.28 -10.03
C GLN A 254 2.52 -6.88 -9.24
N ILE A 255 2.44 -6.84 -7.91
CA ILE A 255 3.41 -7.48 -7.02
C ILE A 255 3.43 -8.98 -7.24
N ASP A 256 2.27 -9.63 -7.41
CA ASP A 256 2.17 -11.07 -7.67
C ASP A 256 2.79 -11.47 -9.01
N ASP A 257 2.68 -10.63 -10.05
CA ASP A 257 3.38 -10.86 -11.32
C ASP A 257 4.90 -10.79 -11.13
N LEU A 258 5.39 -9.77 -10.42
CA LEU A 258 6.81 -9.57 -10.13
C LEU A 258 7.38 -10.72 -9.28
N MET A 259 6.66 -11.14 -8.24
CA MET A 259 7.06 -12.28 -7.40
C MET A 259 7.11 -13.60 -8.19
N ALA A 260 6.29 -13.72 -9.23
CA ALA A 260 6.27 -14.87 -10.13
C ALA A 260 7.23 -14.73 -11.33
N ARG A 261 8.09 -13.69 -11.36
CA ARG A 261 9.04 -13.41 -12.44
C ARG A 261 8.37 -13.26 -13.82
N ARG A 262 7.18 -12.65 -13.83
CA ARG A 262 6.46 -12.28 -15.05
C ARG A 262 6.59 -10.78 -15.30
N ASP A 263 6.37 -10.39 -16.54
CA ASP A 263 6.25 -8.97 -16.89
C ASP A 263 5.10 -8.34 -16.12
N VAL A 264 5.38 -7.20 -15.49
CA VAL A 264 4.40 -6.47 -14.69
C VAL A 264 3.33 -5.87 -15.59
N ARG A 265 2.06 -6.15 -15.29
CA ARG A 265 0.95 -5.50 -15.97
C ARG A 265 0.92 -3.98 -15.69
N PRO A 266 0.43 -3.15 -16.62
CA PRO A 266 0.17 -1.74 -16.34
C PRO A 266 -0.89 -1.58 -15.24
N PRO A 267 -0.82 -0.49 -14.43
CA PRO A 267 -1.88 -0.15 -13.48
C PRO A 267 -3.23 0.04 -14.18
N ALA A 268 -4.33 -0.19 -13.46
CA ALA A 268 -5.67 0.03 -13.98
C ALA A 268 -5.87 1.50 -14.43
N GLY A 269 -6.21 1.71 -15.70
CA GLY A 269 -6.39 3.04 -16.29
C GLY A 269 -5.08 3.75 -16.67
N TRP A 270 -3.97 3.04 -16.74
CA TRP A 270 -2.71 3.58 -17.27
C TRP A 270 -2.77 3.74 -18.79
N GLU A 271 -2.61 4.97 -19.27
CA GLU A 271 -2.35 5.27 -20.69
C GLU A 271 -0.84 5.47 -20.86
N GLU A 272 -0.21 4.69 -21.74
CA GLU A 272 1.23 4.84 -21.96
C GLU A 272 1.57 6.23 -22.52
N PRO A 273 2.47 7.00 -21.87
CA PRO A 273 2.94 8.25 -22.42
C PRO A 273 3.67 7.99 -23.75
N GLY A 274 3.00 8.24 -24.88
CA GLY A 274 3.56 8.03 -26.22
C GLY A 274 2.79 7.07 -27.13
N ALA A 275 1.71 6.43 -26.66
CA ALA A 275 0.86 5.58 -27.50
C ALA A 275 -0.19 6.37 -28.33
N SER A 276 0.03 7.66 -28.61
CA SER A 276 -0.70 8.40 -29.64
C SER A 276 0.21 8.64 -30.86
N ASN A 277 0.28 7.65 -31.74
CA ASN A 277 0.39 7.81 -33.21
C ASN A 277 0.74 6.46 -33.87
N ASN A 278 -0.27 5.63 -34.11
CA ASN A 278 -0.44 4.95 -35.40
C ASN A 278 -1.78 4.21 -35.43
N SER A 279 -2.86 4.96 -35.60
CA SER A 279 -4.03 4.45 -36.31
C SER A 279 -4.13 5.30 -37.55
N GLY A 280 -3.59 4.79 -38.66
CA GLY A 280 -3.75 5.40 -39.98
C GLY A 280 -5.23 5.38 -40.35
N ASP A 281 -5.95 6.43 -39.97
CA ASP A 281 -7.24 6.76 -40.53
C ASP A 281 -7.01 7.25 -41.95
N ASN A 282 -7.05 6.33 -42.91
CA ASN A 282 -7.11 6.67 -44.33
C ASN A 282 -8.56 7.05 -44.69
N GLY A 283 -9.05 8.12 -44.05
CA GLY A 283 -10.34 8.74 -44.31
C GLY A 283 -10.18 9.91 -45.27
N SER A 284 -10.18 9.63 -46.58
CA SER A 284 -10.23 10.68 -47.60
C SER A 284 -11.48 11.55 -47.42
N PRO A 285 -11.39 12.89 -47.45
CA PRO A 285 -12.55 13.74 -47.26
C PRO A 285 -13.47 13.65 -48.50
N LYS A 286 -14.66 13.08 -48.31
CA LYS A 286 -15.71 13.02 -49.32
C LYS A 286 -16.37 14.41 -49.43
N ALA A 287 -16.23 15.05 -50.60
CA ALA A 287 -16.86 16.31 -50.94
C ALA A 287 -18.41 16.25 -50.78
N PRO A 288 -19.06 17.35 -50.36
CA PRO A 288 -20.52 17.39 -50.24
C PRO A 288 -21.19 17.37 -51.62
N ARG A 289 -22.24 16.56 -51.75
CA ARG A 289 -23.05 16.44 -52.98
C ARG A 289 -24.03 17.61 -53.11
N PRO A 290 -24.39 18.03 -54.34
CA PRO A 290 -25.33 19.13 -54.56
C PRO A 290 -26.76 18.75 -54.18
N VAL A 291 -27.51 19.79 -53.81
CA VAL A 291 -28.91 19.81 -53.39
C VAL A 291 -29.80 19.56 -54.62
N ASP A 292 -30.73 18.60 -54.54
CA ASP A 292 -31.79 18.43 -55.53
C ASP A 292 -33.07 19.16 -55.07
N GLU A 293 -33.61 19.96 -55.98
CA GLU A 293 -34.85 20.73 -55.84
C GLU A 293 -36.13 19.87 -55.86
N PRO A 294 -37.28 20.40 -55.39
CA PRO A 294 -38.42 19.61 -54.94
C PRO A 294 -39.32 19.12 -56.08
N ARG A 295 -39.76 17.85 -56.02
CA ARG A 295 -40.87 17.34 -56.84
C ARG A 295 -42.19 17.42 -56.07
N THR A 296 -43.16 17.99 -56.76
CA THR A 296 -44.56 18.24 -56.37
C THR A 296 -45.39 16.95 -56.18
N PRO A 297 -46.50 17.01 -55.43
CA PRO A 297 -47.32 15.86 -55.08
C PRO A 297 -48.44 15.60 -56.10
N ASN A 298 -48.85 14.34 -56.25
CA ASN A 298 -50.17 14.00 -56.79
C ASN A 298 -50.63 12.60 -56.31
N PRO A 299 -51.93 12.26 -56.37
CA PRO A 299 -52.68 11.90 -55.18
C PRO A 299 -53.22 10.47 -55.25
N GLY A 300 -53.23 9.77 -54.12
CA GLY A 300 -53.87 8.46 -53.99
C GLY A 300 -55.00 8.48 -52.98
N ASN A 301 -56.23 8.60 -53.48
CA ASN A 301 -57.44 7.91 -53.02
C ASN A 301 -57.12 6.51 -52.43
N THR A 302 -57.83 5.89 -51.49
CA THR A 302 -59.02 6.18 -50.67
C THR A 302 -59.04 5.07 -49.61
N MET A 303 -59.69 5.33 -48.48
CA MET A 303 -60.01 4.36 -47.43
C MET A 303 -60.72 3.09 -47.94
N SER A 304 -60.47 1.94 -47.30
CA SER A 304 -61.52 1.16 -46.59
C SER A 304 -61.03 -0.22 -46.11
N GLU A 305 -61.39 -0.53 -44.86
CA GLU A 305 -61.71 -1.87 -44.31
C GLU A 305 -60.59 -2.93 -44.23
N GLN A 306 -60.57 -3.89 -43.30
CA GLN A 306 -61.10 -4.19 -41.96
C GLN A 306 -60.50 -5.59 -41.65
N LEU A 307 -60.14 -5.85 -40.38
CA LEU A 307 -60.12 -7.15 -39.66
C LEU A 307 -59.70 -8.47 -40.35
N GLY A 308 -58.87 -9.24 -39.61
CA GLY A 308 -59.22 -10.64 -39.31
C GLY A 308 -58.14 -11.71 -39.47
N ASP A 309 -57.78 -12.33 -38.35
CA ASP A 309 -57.45 -13.75 -38.14
C ASP A 309 -56.22 -14.39 -38.83
N LYS A 310 -55.09 -14.48 -38.11
CA LYS A 310 -54.65 -15.64 -37.28
C LYS A 310 -53.20 -15.50 -36.84
#